data_AF-A0A2G6HA45-F1
#
_entry.id   AF-A0A2G6HA45-F1
#
_cell.length_a   1.000
_cell.length_b   1.000
_cell.length_c   1.000
_cell.angle_alpha   90.00
_cell.angle_beta   90.00
_cell.angle_gamma   90.00
#
_symmetry.space_group_name_H-M   'P 1'
#
loop_
_entity.id
_entity.type
_entity.pdbx_description
1 polymer ?
#
loop_
_entity_poly.entity_id
_entity_poly.type
_entity_poly.pdbx_seq_one_letter_code
_entity_poly.pdbx_strand_id
1 'polypeptide(L)' 'MTVEGPHIATVECLCDSCRAAAQTLEKMPEAEPVLDEKDATLFVMHRKDRVTVTAGKDMLKSFRLSEDSGTR' A
#
# COMPACT_ATOMS: atom_id res chain seq x y z
N MET A 1 8.28 5.87 9.73
CA MET A 1 7.88 6.87 8.72
C MET A 1 7.29 8.07 9.44
N THR A 2 7.40 9.26 8.88
CA THR A 2 6.69 10.46 9.35
C THR A 2 5.79 11.02 8.25
N VAL A 3 4.72 11.69 8.67
CA VAL A 3 3.74 12.29 7.76
C VAL A 3 3.40 13.69 8.27
N GLU A 4 3.38 14.67 7.36
CA GLU A 4 3.07 16.07 7.69
C GLU A 4 1.74 16.52 7.09
N GLY A 5 0.98 17.28 7.88
CA GLY A 5 -0.32 17.83 7.46
C GLY A 5 -1.43 16.78 7.28
N PRO A 6 -2.62 17.22 6.83
CA PRO A 6 -3.77 16.33 6.70
C PRO A 6 -3.62 15.33 5.55
N HIS A 7 -4.32 14.20 5.68
CA HIS A 7 -4.58 13.29 4.57
C HIS A 7 -5.53 13.92 3.55
N ILE A 8 -5.45 13.47 2.30
CA ILE A 8 -6.33 13.84 1.20
C ILE A 8 -7.66 13.08 1.30
N ALA A 9 -7.59 11.77 1.58
CA ALA A 9 -8.75 10.89 1.66
C ALA A 9 -8.44 9.66 2.51
N THR A 10 -9.49 9.08 3.09
CA THR A 10 -9.49 7.75 3.71
C THR A 10 -10.56 6.94 3.01
N VAL A 11 -10.18 5.81 2.41
CA VAL A 11 -11.07 5.00 1.56
C VAL A 11 -10.86 3.51 1.78
N GLU A 12 -11.92 2.74 1.55
CA GLU A 12 -11.86 1.29 1.32
C GLU A 12 -11.72 1.07 -0.19
N CYS A 13 -10.65 0.42 -0.65
CA CYS A 13 -10.52 0.04 -2.06
C CYS A 13 -10.85 -1.44 -2.25
N LEU A 14 -11.82 -1.71 -3.11
CA LEU A 14 -12.32 -3.06 -3.39
C LEU A 14 -11.97 -3.55 -4.82
N CYS A 15 -11.12 -2.84 -5.56
CA CYS A 15 -10.77 -3.26 -6.91
C CYS A 15 -9.94 -4.54 -6.93
N ASP A 16 -10.04 -5.31 -8.02
CA ASP A 16 -9.34 -6.58 -8.17
C ASP A 16 -7.81 -6.44 -8.05
N SER A 17 -7.26 -5.32 -8.52
CA SER A 17 -5.82 -5.05 -8.40
C SER A 17 -5.38 -4.90 -6.95
N CYS A 18 -6.12 -4.15 -6.12
CA CYS A 18 -5.80 -3.99 -4.70
C CYS A 18 -5.96 -5.31 -3.94
N ARG A 19 -7.01 -6.09 -4.24
CA ARG A 19 -7.21 -7.43 -3.68
C ARG A 19 -6.07 -8.38 -4.02
N ALA A 20 -5.69 -8.47 -5.30
CA ALA A 20 -4.59 -9.32 -5.75
C ALA A 20 -3.24 -8.91 -5.15
N ALA A 21 -3.00 -7.60 -4.99
CA ALA A 21 -1.78 -7.10 -4.37
C ALA A 21 -1.72 -7.48 -2.89
N ALA A 22 -2.80 -7.24 -2.15
CA ALA A 22 -2.91 -7.60 -0.75
C ALA A 22 -2.69 -9.10 -0.51
N GLN A 23 -3.36 -9.96 -1.28
CA GLN A 23 -3.18 -11.43 -1.22
C GLN A 23 -1.74 -11.87 -1.53
N THR A 24 -0.97 -11.10 -2.30
CA THR A 24 0.44 -11.39 -2.55
C THR A 24 1.32 -10.94 -1.39
N LEU A 25 1.05 -9.77 -0.81
CA LEU A 25 1.77 -9.24 0.34
C LEU A 25 1.55 -10.09 1.60
N GLU A 26 0.32 -10.53 1.85
CA GLU A 26 -0.06 -11.38 3.00
C GLU A 26 0.63 -12.76 3.00
N LYS A 27 1.19 -13.20 1.86
CA LYS A 27 1.99 -14.44 1.78
C LYS A 27 3.43 -14.26 2.22
N MET A 28 3.90 -13.03 2.47
CA MET A 28 5.26 -12.79 2.91
C MET A 28 5.45 -13.23 4.36
N PRO A 29 6.66 -13.69 4.74
CA PRO A 29 6.96 -13.99 6.14
C PRO A 29 6.65 -12.77 7.02
N GLU A 30 5.96 -13.00 8.13
CA GLU A 30 5.64 -11.96 9.12
C GLU A 30 4.72 -10.85 8.60
N ALA A 31 4.01 -11.07 7.48
CA ALA A 31 3.01 -10.13 6.99
C ALA A 31 1.77 -10.10 7.89
N GLU A 32 1.33 -8.90 8.23
CA GLU A 32 0.03 -8.65 8.84
C GLU A 32 -1.08 -8.72 7.76
N PRO A 33 -2.33 -9.02 8.14
CA PRO A 33 -3.47 -8.92 7.23
C PRO A 33 -3.58 -7.51 6.63
N VAL A 34 -3.78 -7.46 5.32
CA VAL A 34 -3.96 -6.24 4.54
C VAL A 34 -5.44 -6.08 4.15
N LEU A 35 -6.15 -7.18 3.93
CA LEU A 35 -7.59 -7.19 3.65
C LEU A 35 -8.43 -7.21 4.93
N ASP A 36 -9.53 -6.47 4.92
CA ASP A 36 -10.58 -6.56 5.93
C ASP A 36 -11.65 -7.64 5.59
N GLU A 37 -12.70 -7.73 6.40
CA GLU A 37 -13.80 -8.70 6.23
C GLU A 37 -14.61 -8.52 4.93
N LYS A 38 -14.45 -7.40 4.21
CA LYS A 38 -15.09 -7.13 2.92
C LYS A 38 -14.14 -7.40 1.74
N ASP A 39 -12.96 -7.95 2.02
CA ASP A 39 -11.80 -7.99 1.13
C ASP A 39 -11.44 -6.58 0.61
N ALA A 40 -11.57 -5.55 1.45
CA ALA A 40 -11.12 -4.21 1.11
C ALA A 40 -9.71 -3.95 1.63
N THR A 41 -8.93 -3.20 0.87
CA THR A 41 -7.68 -2.61 1.39
C THR A 41 -7.97 -1.23 1.95
N LEU A 42 -7.67 -1.02 3.23
CA LEU A 42 -7.77 0.30 3.86
C LEU A 42 -6.66 1.22 3.32
N PHE A 43 -7.03 2.40 2.82
CA PHE A 43 -6.09 3.34 2.23
C PHE A 43 -6.24 4.74 2.82
N VAL A 44 -5.12 5.30 3.28
CA VAL A 44 -5.01 6.70 3.70
C VAL A 44 -4.08 7.43 2.73
N MET A 45 -4.63 8.36 1.97
CA MET A 45 -3.91 9.05 0.90
C MET A 45 -3.23 10.31 1.44
N HIS A 46 -1.91 10.41 1.29
CA HIS A 46 -1.15 11.61 1.61
C HIS A 46 -0.42 12.17 0.40
N ARG A 47 -0.12 13.46 0.44
CA ARG A 47 0.75 14.11 -0.53
C ARG A 47 2.17 13.53 -0.41
N LYS A 48 2.75 13.10 -1.54
CA LYS A 48 4.05 12.39 -1.59
C LYS A 48 5.21 13.22 -1.00
N ASP A 49 5.18 14.53 -1.18
CA ASP A 49 6.16 15.48 -0.63
C ASP A 49 6.02 15.70 0.89
N ARG A 50 5.04 15.07 1.53
CA ARG A 50 4.79 15.15 2.98
C ARG A 50 4.97 13.82 3.71
N VAL A 51 5.51 12.80 3.05
CA VAL A 51 5.77 11.49 3.64
C VAL A 51 7.26 11.21 3.59
N THR A 52 7.86 10.89 4.74
CA THR A 52 9.29 10.54 4.83
C THR A 52 9.48 9.16 5.46
N VAL A 53 10.26 8.31 4.76
CA VAL A 53 10.70 7.02 5.31
C VAL A 53 11.89 7.28 6.24
N THR A 54 11.69 7.06 7.52
CA THR A 54 12.68 7.38 8.57
C THR A 54 13.63 6.22 8.91
N ALA A 55 13.36 5.00 8.44
CA ALA A 55 14.17 3.81 8.66
C ALA A 55 13.90 2.77 7.57
N GLY A 56 14.89 1.90 7.28
CA GLY A 56 14.74 0.77 6.35
C GLY A 56 14.51 1.14 4.89
N LYS A 57 14.88 2.37 4.46
CA LYS A 57 14.65 2.86 3.10
C LYS A 57 15.34 1.99 2.03
N ASP A 58 16.53 1.50 2.36
CA ASP A 58 17.36 0.59 1.57
C ASP A 58 16.75 -0.81 1.40
N MET A 59 15.82 -1.19 2.29
CA MET A 59 15.12 -2.47 2.22
C MET A 59 13.85 -2.41 1.37
N LEU A 60 13.39 -1.21 0.98
CA LEU A 60 12.18 -1.04 0.18
C LEU A 60 12.38 -1.54 -1.25
N LYS A 61 11.44 -2.37 -1.72
CA LYS A 61 11.42 -2.90 -3.09
C LYS A 61 10.17 -2.43 -3.82
N SER A 62 10.32 -2.06 -5.09
CA SER A 62 9.16 -1.83 -5.95
C SER A 62 8.49 -3.16 -6.27
N PHE A 63 7.20 -3.26 -5.97
CA PHE A 63 6.37 -4.41 -6.34
C PHE A 63 5.39 -4.01 -7.44
N ARG A 64 5.17 -4.91 -8.40
CA ARG A 64 4.19 -4.74 -9.48
C ARG A 64 3.40 -6.03 -9.61
N LEU A 65 2.09 -5.90 -9.87
CA LEU A 65 1.22 -7.05 -10.15
C LEU A 65 1.54 -7.70 -11.50
N SER A 66 1.95 -6.89 -12.47
CA SER A 66 2.46 -7.33 -13.77
C SER A 66 3.53 -6.37 -14.25
N GLU A 67 4.41 -6.85 -15.12
CA GLU A 67 5.47 -6.04 -15.72
C GLU A 67 4.88 -4.92 -16.62
N ASP A 68 3.76 -5.21 -17.28
CA ASP A 68 3.10 -4.31 -18.26
C ASP A 68 2.19 -3.24 -17.65
N SER A 69 2.10 -3.14 -16.32
CA SER A 69 1.26 -2.13 -15.67
C SER A 69 1.74 -0.71 -16.00
N GLY A 70 0.86 0.10 -16.60
CA GLY A 70 1.15 1.46 -17.07
C GLY A 70 1.27 2.53 -15.98
N THR A 71 0.96 2.21 -14.72
CA THR A 71 1.02 3.14 -13.58
C THR A 71 2.11 2.71 -12.57
N ARG A 72 2.68 3.66 -11.82
CA ARG A 72 3.79 3.43 -10.87
C ARG A 72 3.45 3.94 -9.48
#